data_AF-A0A351X4K8-F1
#
_entry.id   AF-A0A351X4K8-F1
#
_cell.length_a   1.000
_cell.length_b   1.000
_cell.length_c   1.000
_cell.angle_alpha   90.00
_cell.angle_beta   90.00
_cell.angle_gamma   90.00
#
_symmetry.space_group_name_H-M   'P 1'
#
loop_
_entity.id
_entity.type
_entity.pdbx_description
1 polymer ?
#
loop_
_entity_poly.entity_id
_entity_poly.type
_entity_poly.pdbx_seq_one_letter_code
_entity_poly.pdbx_strand_id
1 'polypeptide(L)' 'MGEPEIEAIKLFASTEGLLLDPVYTGRAAAGMIDLIRKGYFKSTDRLLFWHTGGTPALFAEPYARVLYGGD' A
#
# COMPACT_ATOMS: atom_id res chain seq x y z
N MET A 1 -0.51 -6.93 9.48
CA MET A 1 -0.03 -6.40 8.19
C MET A 1 1.30 -7.07 7.91
N GLY A 2 1.55 -7.54 6.69
CA GLY A 2 2.83 -8.14 6.31
C GLY A 2 3.78 -7.14 5.65
N GLU A 3 5.01 -7.58 5.38
CA GLU A 3 6.02 -6.78 4.68
C GLU A 3 5.53 -6.19 3.35
N PRO A 4 4.78 -6.91 2.48
CA PRO A 4 4.32 -6.34 1.21
C PRO A 4 3.37 -5.15 1.39
N GLU A 5 2.48 -5.20 2.38
CA GLU A 5 1.58 -4.09 2.67
C GLU A 5 2.33 -2.89 3.26
N ILE A 6 3.32 -3.13 4.14
CA ILE A 6 4.19 -2.08 4.69
C ILE A 6 4.97 -1.39 3.56
N GLU A 7 5.55 -2.19 2.66
CA GLU A 7 6.27 -1.70 1.49
C GLU A 7 5.35 -0.84 0.61
N ALA A 8 4.15 -1.32 0.28
CA ALA A 8 3.21 -0.61 -0.57
C ALA A 8 2.78 0.74 0.04
N ILE A 9 2.47 0.77 1.34
CA ILE A 9 2.11 2.01 2.06
C ILE A 9 3.26 3.00 2.02
N LYS A 10 4.49 2.56 2.34
CA LYS A 10 5.69 3.43 2.32
C LYS A 10 6.01 3.92 0.91
N LEU A 11 5.89 3.06 -0.09
CA LEU A 11 6.15 3.40 -1.48
C LEU A 11 5.19 4.51 -1.94
N PHE A 12 3.87 4.30 -1.84
CA PHE A 12 2.87 5.29 -2.26
C PHE A 12 3.01 6.62 -1.51
N ALA A 13 3.29 6.57 -0.20
CA ALA A 13 3.49 7.77 0.59
C ALA A 13 4.74 8.55 0.16
N SER A 14 5.84 7.86 -0.13
CA SER A 14 7.13 8.49 -0.44
C SER A 14 7.29 8.93 -1.90
N THR A 15 6.60 8.28 -2.84
CA THR A 15 6.70 8.61 -4.27
C THR A 15 5.59 9.53 -4.75
N GLU A 16 4.36 9.35 -4.25
CA GLU A 16 3.17 10.06 -4.76
C GLU A 16 2.46 10.92 -3.70
N GLY A 17 2.89 10.86 -2.44
CA GLY A 17 2.20 11.53 -1.33
C GLY A 17 0.81 10.97 -1.04
N LEU A 18 0.51 9.74 -1.48
CA LEU A 18 -0.78 9.08 -1.27
C LEU A 18 -0.73 8.14 -0.05
N LEU A 19 -1.66 8.34 0.88
CA LEU A 19 -1.73 7.58 2.12
C LEU A 19 -2.71 6.40 2.02
N LEU A 20 -2.14 5.20 1.86
CA LEU A 20 -2.89 3.94 1.90
C LEU A 20 -3.07 3.46 3.35
N ASP A 21 -4.23 2.88 3.63
CA ASP A 21 -4.54 2.30 4.94
C ASP A 21 -3.96 0.88 5.11
N PRO A 22 -3.70 0.46 6.36
CA PRO A 22 -3.07 -0.83 6.66
C PRO A 22 -4.02 -2.04 6.63
N VAL A 23 -5.32 -1.82 6.39
CA VAL A 23 -6.35 -2.87 6.40
C VAL A 23 -6.78 -3.25 4.98
N TYR A 24 -7.01 -2.26 4.10
CA TYR A 24 -7.60 -2.50 2.77
C TYR A 24 -6.71 -2.06 1.61
N THR A 25 -6.53 -0.76 1.44
CA THR A 25 -5.87 -0.15 0.28
C THR A 25 -4.38 -0.47 0.22
N GLY A 26 -3.70 -0.59 1.37
CA GLY A 26 -2.32 -1.08 1.42
C GLY A 26 -2.20 -2.52 0.92
N ARG A 27 -3.17 -3.38 1.24
CA ARG A 27 -3.21 -4.77 0.77
C ARG A 27 -3.54 -4.87 -0.72
N ALA A 28 -4.47 -4.04 -1.20
CA ALA A 28 -4.79 -3.95 -2.63
C ALA A 28 -3.59 -3.46 -3.45
N ALA A 29 -2.87 -2.43 -2.97
CA ALA A 29 -1.68 -1.91 -3.63
C ALA A 29 -0.54 -2.94 -3.62
N ALA A 30 -0.31 -3.64 -2.50
CA ALA A 30 0.68 -4.70 -2.42
C ALA A 30 0.42 -5.81 -3.46
N GLY A 31 -0.84 -6.26 -3.58
CA GLY A 31 -1.23 -7.22 -4.61
C GLY A 31 -1.03 -6.71 -6.03
N MET A 32 -1.38 -5.45 -6.29
CA MET A 32 -1.15 -4.81 -7.60
C MET A 32 0.35 -4.75 -7.94
N ILE A 33 1.20 -4.33 -7.01
CA ILE A 33 2.65 -4.26 -7.18
C ILE A 33 3.23 -5.66 -7.45
N ASP A 34 2.81 -6.68 -6.70
CA ASP A 34 3.25 -8.06 -6.90
C ASP A 34 2.89 -8.58 -8.30
N LEU A 35 1.65 -8.34 -8.77
CA LEU A 35 1.22 -8.71 -10.11
C LEU A 35 2.02 -7.98 -11.20
N ILE A 36 2.33 -6.69 -11.02
CA ILE A 36 3.18 -5.92 -11.94
C ILE A 36 4.60 -6.53 -11.98
N ARG A 37 5.20 -6.81 -10.82
CA ARG A 37 6.54 -7.41 -10.71
C ARG A 37 6.63 -8.80 -11.34
N LYS A 38 5.54 -9.56 -11.31
CA LYS A 38 5.43 -10.87 -11.96
C LYS A 38 5.14 -10.79 -13.47
N GLY A 39 5.00 -9.59 -14.03
CA GLY A 39 4.70 -9.40 -15.45
C GLY A 39 3.29 -9.86 -15.83
N TYR A 40 2.35 -9.89 -14.88
CA TYR A 40 0.95 -10.23 -15.15
C TYR A 40 0.29 -9.24 -16.10
N PHE A 41 0.62 -7.95 -15.94
CA PHE A 41 0.21 -6.87 -16.84
C PHE A 41 1.32 -6.56 -17.86
N LYS A 42 0.92 -6.20 -19.08
CA LYS A 42 1.88 -5.75 -20.10
C LYS A 42 2.32 -4.32 -19.79
N SER A 43 3.51 -3.94 -20.24
CA SER A 43 4.02 -2.57 -20.11
C SER A 43 3.16 -1.52 -20.84
N THR A 44 2.30 -1.94 -21.77
CA THR A 44 1.35 -1.08 -22.50
C THR A 44 0.00 -0.94 -21.81
N ASP A 45 -0.29 -1.75 -20.79
CA ASP A 45 -1.59 -1.72 -20.12
C ASP A 45 -1.71 -0.48 -19.24
N ARG A 46 -2.91 0.08 -19.14
CA ARG A 46 -3.23 1.18 -18.22
C ARG A 46 -4.03 0.65 -17.04
N LEU A 47 -3.49 0.83 -15.84
CA LEU A 47 -4.08 0.35 -14.59
C LEU A 47 -4.78 1.50 -13.87
N LEU A 48 -6.03 1.29 -13.46
CA LEU A 48 -6.75 2.18 -12.56
C LEU A 48 -6.70 1.58 -11.14
N PHE A 49 -5.93 2.20 -10.26
CA PHE A 49 -5.97 1.88 -8.84
C PHE A 49 -7.08 2.70 -8.16
N TRP A 50 -8.10 2.02 -7.63
CA TRP A 50 -9.18 2.67 -6.90
C TRP A 50 -8.80 2.84 -5.42
N HIS A 51 -8.37 4.04 -5.04
CA HIS A 51 -8.09 4.37 -3.66
C HIS A 51 -9.39 4.55 -2.86
N THR A 52 -9.88 3.51 -2.21
CA THR A 52 -11.19 3.50 -1.50
C THR A 52 -11.20 4.25 -0.15
N GLY A 53 -10.05 4.68 0.38
CA GLY A 53 -9.94 5.45 1.61
C GLY A 53 -9.33 4.63 2.75
N GLY A 54 -9.86 4.77 3.97
CA GLY A 54 -9.39 4.05 5.17
C GLY A 54 -8.27 4.75 5.94
N THR A 55 -7.78 5.90 5.46
CA THR A 55 -6.64 6.66 6.02
C THR A 55 -6.64 6.82 7.55
N PRO A 56 -7.76 7.04 8.26
CA PRO A 56 -7.74 7.14 9.72
C PRO A 56 -7.15 5.90 10.44
N ALA A 57 -7.22 4.71 9.85
CA ALA A 57 -6.68 3.49 10.43
C ALA A 57 -5.16 3.50 10.57
N LEU A 58 -4.45 4.38 9.85
CA LEU A 58 -3.01 4.59 10.00
C LEU A 58 -2.61 5.03 11.41
N PHE A 59 -3.50 5.76 12.09
CA PHE A 59 -3.25 6.33 13.42
C PHE A 59 -3.76 5.42 14.56
N ALA A 60 -4.38 4.30 14.21
CA ALA A 60 -4.90 3.34 15.19
C ALA A 60 -3.84 2.30 15.56
N GLU A 61 -3.85 1.85 16.82
CA GLU A 61 -3.07 0.69 17.24
C GLU A 61 -3.75 -0.62 16.74
N PRO A 62 -2.98 -1.65 16.35
CA PRO A 62 -1.52 -1.74 16.41
C PRO A 62 -0.76 -1.17 15.19
N TYR A 63 -1.47 -0.54 14.24
CA TYR A 63 -0.88 -0.16 12.95
C TYR A 63 0.11 1.00 13.05
N ALA A 64 -0.22 2.01 13.84
CA ALA A 64 0.66 3.15 14.08
C ALA A 64 2.03 2.70 14.61
N ARG A 65 2.04 1.76 15.57
CA ARG A 65 3.29 1.18 16.08
C ARG A 65 4.11 0.48 14.99
N VAL A 66 3.49 -0.32 14.13
CA VAL A 66 4.21 -1.04 13.07
C VAL A 66 4.75 -0.10 11.98
N LEU A 67 3.99 0.95 11.64
CA LEU A 67 4.34 1.85 10.55
C LEU A 67 5.35 2.94 10.96
N TYR A 68 5.26 3.42 12.20
CA TYR A 68 6.02 4.57 12.68
C TYR A 68 7.00 4.22 13.80
N GLY A 69 6.74 3.16 14.56
CA GLY A 69 7.51 2.78 15.74
C GLY A 69 8.74 1.95 15.40
N GLY A 70 9.59 2.43 14.48
CA GLY A 70 10.89 1.81 14.21
C GLY A 70 11.69 1.54 15.50
N ASP A 71 12.59 0.54 15.43
CA ASP A 71 13.42 0.04 16.54
C ASP A 71 13.97 1.13 17.50
#